data_AF-A0A074ZQL3-F1
#
_entry.id   AF-A0A074ZQL3-F1
#
_cell.length_a   1.000
_cell.length_b   1.000
_cell.length_c   1.000
_cell.angle_alpha   90.00
_cell.angle_beta   90.00
_cell.angle_gamma   90.00
#
_symmetry.space_group_name_H-M   'P 1'
#
loop_
_entity.id
_entity.type
_entity.pdbx_description
1 polymer ?
#
loop_
_entity_poly.entity_id
_entity_poly.type
_entity_poly.pdbx_seq_one_letter_code
_entity_poly.pdbx_strand_id
1 'polypeptide(L)' 'MGAIIASSDGIAIRSTMDNSTTVQYCGLIQQLTAKARSAVRDLDPSNDLTFLRIRSKRHEIMVAPGKLCRGPPDFGAPGN' A
#
# COMPACT_ATOMS: atom_id res chain seq x y z
N MET A 1 -8.98 -4.18 16.08
CA MET A 1 -8.02 -4.37 14.99
C MET A 1 -8.80 -4.84 13.79
N GLY A 2 -8.50 -4.32 12.60
CA GLY A 2 -9.18 -4.74 11.39
C GLY A 2 -8.28 -4.61 10.18
N ALA A 3 -8.54 -5.42 9.17
CA ALA A 3 -7.84 -5.38 7.90
C ALA A 3 -8.81 -4.91 6.81
N ILE A 4 -8.29 -4.12 5.88
CA ILE A 4 -9.02 -3.64 4.71
C ILE A 4 -8.17 -3.99 3.49
N ILE A 5 -8.78 -4.69 2.55
CA ILE A 5 -8.23 -5.00 1.24
C ILE A 5 -9.00 -4.15 0.25
N ALA A 6 -8.29 -3.22 -0.39
CA ALA A 6 -8.84 -2.33 -1.38
C ALA A 6 -8.19 -2.55 -2.75
N SER A 7 -8.98 -2.31 -3.79
CA SER A 7 -8.49 -2.22 -5.16
C SER A 7 -7.69 -0.92 -5.37
N SER A 8 -6.87 -0.88 -6.42
CA SER A 8 -6.15 0.32 -6.85
C SER A 8 -7.07 1.49 -7.22
N ASP A 9 -8.36 1.20 -7.45
CA ASP A 9 -9.41 2.17 -7.75
C ASP A 9 -10.02 2.82 -6.48
N GLY A 10 -9.71 2.29 -5.28
CA GLY A 10 -10.29 2.79 -4.04
C GLY A 10 -11.56 2.08 -3.60
N ILE A 11 -11.86 0.96 -4.25
CA ILE A 11 -13.00 0.12 -3.92
C ILE A 11 -12.56 -0.90 -2.87
N ALA A 12 -13.24 -0.92 -1.72
CA ALA A 12 -13.01 -1.95 -0.70
C ALA A 12 -13.53 -3.31 -1.21
N ILE A 13 -12.62 -4.29 -1.33
CA ILE A 13 -12.92 -5.66 -1.76
C ILE A 13 -13.32 -6.49 -0.55
N ARG A 14 -12.57 -6.37 0.55
CA ARG A 14 -12.84 -7.05 1.82
C ARG A 14 -12.44 -6.15 2.97
N SER A 15 -13.25 -6.11 4.01
CA SER A 15 -12.87 -5.51 5.28
C SER A 15 -13.44 -6.30 6.45
N THR A 16 -12.76 -6.22 7.58
CA THR A 16 -13.26 -6.74 8.86
C THR A 16 -13.85 -5.63 9.74
N MET A 17 -14.19 -4.49 9.14
CA MET A 17 -14.69 -3.27 9.79
C MET A 17 -15.95 -2.81 9.05
N ASP A 18 -16.77 -1.96 9.66
CA ASP A 18 -18.00 -1.47 9.05
C ASP A 18 -17.78 -0.91 7.64
N ASN A 19 -18.69 -1.21 6.72
CA ASN A 19 -18.55 -0.77 5.32
C ASN A 19 -18.46 0.76 5.20
N SER A 20 -19.19 1.51 6.04
CA SER A 20 -19.16 2.98 6.02
C SER A 20 -17.77 3.53 6.35
N THR A 21 -17.16 3.02 7.43
CA THR A 21 -15.82 3.43 7.86
C THR A 21 -14.77 2.95 6.87
N THR A 22 -14.91 1.72 6.37
CA THR A 22 -14.01 1.12 5.39
C THR A 22 -13.89 1.97 4.13
N VAL A 23 -15.02 2.41 3.56
CA VAL A 23 -15.02 3.24 2.35
C VAL A 23 -14.35 4.60 2.59
N GLN A 24 -14.65 5.23 3.73
CA GLN A 24 -14.00 6.49 4.12
C GLN A 24 -12.48 6.33 4.29
N TYR A 25 -12.04 5.30 5.02
CA TYR A 25 -10.63 5.02 5.21
C TYR A 25 -9.93 4.71 3.89
N CYS A 26 -10.56 3.93 3.01
CA CYS A 26 -10.01 3.56 1.72
C CYS A 26 -9.71 4.79 0.86
N GLY A 27 -10.68 5.69 0.70
CA GLY A 27 -10.49 6.91 -0.09
C GLY A 27 -9.42 7.84 0.49
N LEU A 28 -9.39 8.02 1.82
CA LEU A 28 -8.39 8.86 2.48
C LEU A 28 -6.97 8.29 2.38
N ILE A 29 -6.83 6.99 2.63
CA ILE A 29 -5.53 6.30 2.61
C ILE A 29 -4.98 6.19 1.18
N GLN A 30 -5.84 5.98 0.20
CA GLN A 30 -5.41 5.93 -1.20
C GLN A 30 -4.84 7.27 -1.67
N GLN A 31 -5.53 8.38 -1.34
CA GLN A 31 -5.01 9.71 -1.65
C GLN A 31 -3.70 10.00 -0.92
N LEU A 32 -3.60 9.62 0.36
CA LEU A 32 -2.38 9.78 1.14
C LEU A 32 -1.22 8.96 0.55
N THR A 33 -1.48 7.74 0.15
CA THR A 33 -0.48 6.83 -0.44
C THR A 33 -0.01 7.33 -1.80
N ALA A 34 -0.94 7.84 -2.63
CA ALA A 34 -0.60 8.44 -3.92
C ALA A 34 0.32 9.66 -3.74
N LYS A 35 -0.02 10.56 -2.80
CA LYS A 35 0.81 11.73 -2.48
C LYS A 35 2.16 11.33 -1.90
N ALA A 36 2.20 10.37 -0.97
CA ALA A 36 3.44 9.88 -0.39
C ALA A 36 4.35 9.25 -1.47
N ARG A 37 3.77 8.48 -2.39
CA ARG A 37 4.51 7.90 -3.52
C ARG A 37 5.09 8.98 -4.43
N SER A 38 4.31 10.02 -4.76
CA SER A 38 4.81 11.15 -5.54
C SER A 38 5.95 11.87 -4.80
N ALA A 39 5.78 12.17 -3.52
CA ALA A 39 6.83 12.83 -2.73
C ALA A 39 8.12 12.00 -2.63
N VAL A 40 8.02 10.68 -2.49
CA VAL A 40 9.20 9.78 -2.50
C VAL A 40 9.88 9.81 -3.87
N ARG A 41 9.12 9.79 -4.97
CA ARG A 41 9.66 9.88 -6.34
C ARG A 41 10.28 11.24 -6.67
N ASP A 42 9.72 12.31 -6.11
CA ASP A 42 10.24 13.66 -6.27
C ASP A 42 11.58 13.83 -5.52
N LEU A 43 11.74 13.16 -4.38
CA LEU A 43 13.00 13.12 -3.63
C LEU A 43 14.04 12.21 -4.29
N ASP A 44 13.63 11.01 -4.70
CA ASP A 44 14.48 10.04 -5.38
C ASP A 44 13.65 9.22 -6.37
N PRO A 45 13.81 9.44 -7.69
CA PRO A 45 13.04 8.73 -8.70
C PRO A 45 13.36 7.23 -8.76
N SER A 46 14.46 6.79 -8.15
CA SER A 46 14.83 5.37 -8.05
C SER A 46 14.19 4.65 -6.85
N ASN A 47 13.59 5.41 -5.93
CA ASN A 47 12.95 4.87 -4.73
C ASN A 47 11.45 4.63 -4.94
N ASP A 48 11.00 3.41 -4.68
CA ASP A 48 9.58 3.03 -4.72
C ASP A 48 9.03 2.91 -3.29
N LEU A 49 7.87 3.53 -3.05
CA LEU A 49 7.14 3.36 -1.79
C LEU A 49 6.70 1.91 -1.62
N THR A 50 7.28 1.19 -0.66
CA THR A 50 6.99 -0.22 -0.38
C THR A 50 6.01 -0.40 0.78
N PHE A 51 6.14 0.41 1.82
CA PHE A 51 5.33 0.31 3.02
C PHE A 51 5.18 1.66 3.70
N LEU A 52 3.98 1.93 4.21
CA LEU A 52 3.64 3.16 4.89
C LEU A 52 2.95 2.82 6.21
N ARG A 53 3.54 3.26 7.33
CA ARG A 53 3.02 3.03 8.68
C ARG A 53 2.72 4.37 9.33
N ILE A 54 1.44 4.60 9.62
CA ILE A 54 0.97 5.79 10.31
C ILE A 54 0.54 5.37 11.71
N ARG A 55 1.23 5.88 12.73
CA ARG A 55 0.85 5.66 14.12
C ARG A 55 0.22 6.93 14.70
N SER A 56 -1.03 6.82 15.12
CA SER A 56 -1.77 7.83 15.87
C SER A 56 -1.89 7.40 17.33
N LYS A 57 -2.28 8.33 18.22
CA LYS A 57 -2.46 8.04 19.66
C LYS A 57 -3.46 6.91 19.94
N ARG A 58 -4.46 6.75 19.07
CA ARG A 58 -5.55 5.76 19.23
C ARG A 58 -5.51 4.61 18.23
N HIS A 59 -4.84 4.77 17.10
CA HIS A 59 -4.91 3.83 15.99
C HIS A 59 -3.58 3.75 15.26
N GLU A 60 -3.26 2.58 14.72
CA GLU A 60 -2.13 2.37 13.83
C GLU A 60 -2.66 1.88 12.48
N ILE A 61 -2.20 2.51 11.40
CA ILE A 61 -2.59 2.19 10.03
C ILE A 61 -1.33 1.77 9.29
N MET A 62 -1.38 0.57 8.72
CA MET A 62 -0.31 -0.03 7.94
C MET A 62 -0.81 -0.20 6.51
N VAL A 63 -0.09 0.38 5.56
CA VAL A 63 -0.48 0.43 4.15
C VAL A 63 0.66 -0.14 3.32
N ALA A 64 0.36 -1.17 2.55
CA ALA A 64 1.28 -1.77 1.60
C ALA A 64 0.71 -1.55 0.20
N PRO A 65 1.18 -0.53 -0.55
CA PRO A 65 0.85 -0.41 -1.98
C PRO A 65 1.41 -1.63 -2.71
N GLY A 66 0.53 -2.47 -3.25
CA GLY A 66 0.86 -3.80 -3.75
C GLY A 66 1.99 -3.83 -4.77
N LYS A 67 3.09 -4.50 -4.37
CA LYS A 67 3.97 -5.28 -5.24
C LYS A 67 4.32 -6.57 -4.49
N LEU A 68 3.29 -7.34 -4.11
CA LEU A 68 3.54 -8.69 -3.66
C LEU A 68 3.92 -9.49 -4.90
N CYS A 69 5.09 -10.11 -4.85
CA CYS A 69 5.70 -10.92 -5.92
C CYS A 69 6.41 -10.12 -7.04
N ARG A 70 7.49 -9.40 -6.74
CA ARG A 70 8.68 -9.66 -7.56
C ARG A 70 9.19 -11.00 -7.07
N GLY A 71 9.07 -12.04 -7.90
CA GLY A 71 9.72 -13.33 -7.64
C GLY A 71 11.22 -13.14 -7.38
N PRO A 72 11.91 -14.16 -6.84
CA PRO A 72 13.35 -14.09 -6.66
C PRO A 72 14.00 -13.67 -7.99
N PRO A 73 14.94 -12.70 -7.98
CA PRO A 73 15.67 -12.34 -9.19
C PRO A 73 16.35 -13.61 -9.71
N ASP A 74 16.18 -13.86 -11.01
CA ASP A 74 16.72 -14.98 -11.77
C ASP A 74 18.03 -15.53 -11.20
N PHE A 75 17.99 -16.76 -10.67
CA PHE A 75 19.18 -17.59 -10.65
C PHE A 75 19.57 -17.79 -12.12
N GLY A 76 20.58 -17.04 -12.56
CA GLY A 76 21.13 -17.13 -13.90
C GLY A 76 21.29 -18.59 -14.27
N ALA A 77 20.57 -19.01 -15.32
CA ALA A 77 20.87 -20.25 -16.00
C ALA A 77 22.34 -20.16 -16.45
N PRO A 78 23.25 -21.01 -15.95
CA PRO A 78 24.55 -21.13 -16.57
C PRO A 78 24.30 -21.64 -17.99
N GLY A 79 24.75 -20.86 -18.98
CA GLY A 79 24.79 -21.33 -20.35
C GLY A 79 25.59 -22.63 -20.42
N ASN A 80 24.95 -23.67 -20.93
CA ASN A 80 25.55 -24.71 -21.75
C ASN A 80 24.45 -25.44 -22.53
#